data_AF-A0A0F5X407-F1
#
_entry.id   AF-A0A0F5X407-F1
#
_cell.length_a   1.000
_cell.length_b   1.000
_cell.length_c   1.000
_cell.angle_alpha   90.00
_cell.angle_beta   90.00
_cell.angle_gamma   90.00
#
_symmetry.space_group_name_H-M   'P 1'
#
loop_
_entity.id
_entity.type
_entity.pdbx_description
1 polymer ?
#
loop_
_entity_poly.entity_id
_entity_poly.type
_entity_poly.pdbx_seq_one_letter_code
_entity_poly.pdbx_strand_id
1 'polypeptide(L)'
;MKKLLLASFASVTIATAGVGLTSNTSTADAAETTQANNDVYSEFIAAGGTKALWDNIVMPESSGNPDAVNELGYRGLGQTKEAWGTGSVTEQTKGMIQYAEERYGSIDAAIEFRAANGWW
;
A
#
# COMPACT_ATOMS: atom_id res chain seq x y z
N MET A 1 8.81 -0.02 -27.59
CA MET A 1 7.43 -0.41 -28.00
C MET A 1 7.04 -1.74 -27.37
N LYS A 2 6.23 -1.73 -26.31
CA LYS A 2 5.47 -2.90 -25.80
C LYS A 2 4.20 -2.31 -25.15
N LYS A 3 3.18 -2.08 -25.98
CA LYS A 3 1.95 -2.90 -26.12
C LYS A 3 1.04 -2.78 -24.89
N LEU A 4 0.14 -1.81 -24.99
CA LEU A 4 -1.09 -1.62 -24.22
C LEU A 4 -1.97 -2.87 -24.38
N LEU A 5 -2.34 -3.53 -23.29
CA LEU A 5 -3.37 -4.58 -23.28
C LEU A 5 -4.62 -4.03 -22.60
N LEU A 6 -5.55 -3.59 -23.44
CA LEU A 6 -6.90 -3.19 -23.07
C LEU A 6 -7.72 -4.47 -22.84
N ALA A 7 -7.96 -4.84 -21.58
CA ALA A 7 -8.85 -5.96 -21.26
C ALA A 7 -10.30 -5.48 -21.29
N SER A 8 -11.03 -5.93 -22.32
CA SER A 8 -12.48 -5.84 -22.42
C SER A 8 -13.10 -6.86 -21.46
N PHE A 9 -13.94 -6.41 -20.53
CA PHE A 9 -14.76 -7.30 -19.72
C PHE A 9 -16.08 -7.50 -20.46
N ALA A 10 -16.30 -8.70 -20.98
CA ALA A 10 -17.59 -9.10 -21.52
C ALA A 10 -18.59 -9.23 -20.38
N SER A 11 -19.69 -8.46 -20.44
CA SER A 11 -20.82 -8.61 -19.54
C SER A 11 -21.51 -9.95 -19.78
N VAL A 12 -21.45 -10.83 -18.78
CA VAL A 12 -22.19 -12.10 -18.78
C VAL A 12 -23.46 -11.91 -17.96
N THR A 13 -24.60 -11.93 -18.65
CA THR A 13 -25.94 -11.96 -18.04
C THR A 13 -26.30 -13.42 -17.74
N ILE A 14 -26.47 -13.79 -16.47
CA ILE A 14 -26.98 -15.11 -16.07
C ILE A 14 -28.39 -14.93 -15.51
N ALA A 15 -29.36 -15.58 -16.15
CA ALA A 15 -30.74 -15.68 -15.67
C ALA A 15 -31.05 -17.11 -15.20
N THR A 16 -31.61 -17.16 -13.99
CA THR A 16 -32.62 -18.10 -13.48
C THR A 16 -32.23 -19.46 -12.85
N ALA A 17 -32.63 -19.53 -11.57
CA ALA A 17 -33.15 -20.62 -10.73
C ALA A 17 -32.31 -21.87 -10.43
N GLY A 18 -31.84 -21.94 -9.18
CA GLY A 18 -31.40 -23.15 -8.51
C GLY A 18 -30.87 -22.85 -7.11
N VAL A 19 -31.61 -23.26 -6.08
CA VAL A 19 -31.30 -23.13 -4.66
C VAL A 19 -29.92 -23.73 -4.33
N GLY A 20 -29.04 -22.95 -3.70
CA GLY A 20 -27.79 -23.48 -3.12
C GLY A 20 -26.78 -22.39 -2.77
N LEU A 21 -26.69 -22.08 -1.48
CA LEU A 21 -25.62 -21.36 -0.78
C LEU A 21 -25.27 -19.92 -1.26
N THR A 22 -25.53 -18.99 -0.35
CA THR A 22 -25.12 -17.59 -0.41
C THR A 22 -23.58 -17.47 -0.33
N SER A 23 -22.91 -17.35 -1.47
CA SER A 23 -21.54 -16.81 -1.52
C SER A 23 -21.63 -15.30 -1.69
N ASN A 24 -21.83 -14.59 -0.57
CA ASN A 24 -22.02 -13.13 -0.55
C ASN A 24 -20.96 -12.42 0.32
N THR A 25 -19.70 -12.85 0.24
CA THR A 25 -18.58 -12.20 0.94
C THR A 25 -17.34 -12.23 0.05
N SER A 26 -17.11 -11.17 -0.73
CA SER A 26 -15.82 -10.88 -1.39
C SER A 26 -15.81 -9.49 -2.06
N THR A 27 -16.97 -8.87 -2.29
CA THR A 27 -17.02 -7.48 -2.82
C THR A 27 -17.00 -6.41 -1.72
N ALA A 28 -17.48 -6.74 -0.51
CA ALA A 28 -17.48 -5.81 0.63
C ALA A 28 -16.07 -5.57 1.18
N ASP A 29 -15.30 -6.63 1.45
CA ASP A 29 -13.92 -6.53 1.98
C ASP A 29 -12.96 -5.81 1.05
N ALA A 30 -13.08 -6.03 -0.27
CA ALA A 30 -12.23 -5.33 -1.26
C ALA A 30 -12.56 -3.83 -1.34
N ALA A 31 -13.84 -3.47 -1.23
CA ALA A 31 -14.28 -2.08 -1.19
C ALA A 31 -13.86 -1.40 0.12
N GLU A 32 -13.97 -2.08 1.26
CA GLU A 32 -13.52 -1.59 2.57
C GLU A 32 -12.00 -1.38 2.59
N THR A 33 -11.23 -2.35 2.10
CA THR A 33 -9.76 -2.24 2.00
C THR A 33 -9.35 -1.09 1.08
N THR A 34 -10.03 -0.93 -0.06
CA THR A 34 -9.77 0.18 -0.98
C THR A 34 -10.09 1.53 -0.33
N GLN A 35 -11.18 1.60 0.45
CA GLN A 35 -11.57 2.82 1.14
C GLN A 35 -10.62 3.16 2.29
N ALA A 36 -10.27 2.20 3.15
CA ALA A 36 -9.29 2.37 4.20
C ALA A 36 -7.93 2.83 3.63
N ASN A 37 -7.49 2.24 2.51
CA ASN A 37 -6.28 2.68 1.83
C ASN A 37 -6.38 4.11 1.27
N ASN A 38 -7.56 4.57 0.85
CA ASN A 38 -7.76 5.96 0.44
C ASN A 38 -7.64 6.93 1.62
N ASP A 39 -8.18 6.56 2.79
CA ASP A 39 -8.08 7.38 3.99
C ASP A 39 -6.63 7.46 4.49
N VAL A 40 -5.92 6.32 4.51
CA VAL A 40 -4.49 6.27 4.87
C VAL A 40 -3.65 7.04 3.85
N TYR A 41 -3.89 6.89 2.55
CA TYR A 41 -3.19 7.65 1.52
C TYR A 41 -3.40 9.15 1.70
N SER A 42 -4.62 9.58 1.97
CA SER A 42 -4.95 11.00 2.20
C SER A 42 -4.17 11.56 3.40
N GLU A 43 -4.15 10.85 4.53
CA GLU A 43 -3.38 11.26 5.70
C GLU A 43 -1.86 11.26 5.42
N PHE A 44 -1.37 10.25 4.70
CA PHE A 44 0.03 10.15 4.29
C PHE A 44 0.46 11.36 3.45
N ILE A 45 -0.34 11.76 2.46
CA ILE A 45 -0.06 12.97 1.66
C ILE A 45 -0.13 14.24 2.52
N ALA A 46 -1.12 14.34 3.41
CA ALA A 46 -1.26 15.48 4.31
C ALA A 46 -0.08 15.62 5.30
N ALA A 47 0.53 14.50 5.70
CA ALA A 47 1.69 14.44 6.57
C ALA A 47 3.03 14.77 5.85
N GLY A 48 2.99 15.08 4.55
CA GLY A 48 4.16 15.44 3.74
C GLY A 48 4.71 14.28 2.90
N GLY A 49 4.07 13.11 2.93
CA GLY A 49 4.40 12.00 2.06
C GLY A 49 4.17 12.36 0.59
N THR A 50 4.96 11.77 -0.30
CA THR A 50 4.81 11.98 -1.74
C THR A 50 4.14 10.78 -2.40
N LYS A 51 3.41 11.01 -3.49
CA LYS A 51 2.85 9.91 -4.30
C LYS A 51 3.93 8.92 -4.74
N ALA A 52 5.14 9.40 -5.04
CA ALA A 52 6.26 8.55 -5.42
C ALA A 52 6.70 7.62 -4.28
N LEU A 53 6.83 8.15 -3.05
CA LEU A 53 7.15 7.36 -1.86
C LEU A 53 6.04 6.34 -1.56
N TRP A 54 4.78 6.74 -1.72
CA TRP A 54 3.64 5.86 -1.55
C TRP A 54 3.65 4.68 -2.55
N ASP A 55 3.70 4.99 -3.84
CA ASP A 55 3.60 3.97 -4.90
C ASP A 55 4.79 3.01 -4.91
N ASN A 56 5.99 3.52 -4.62
CA ASN A 56 7.21 2.74 -4.77
C ASN A 56 7.66 2.07 -3.47
N ILE A 57 7.30 2.59 -2.30
CA ILE A 57 7.70 2.03 -1.01
C ILE A 57 6.49 1.56 -0.21
N VAL A 58 5.54 2.44 0.14
CA VAL A 58 4.43 2.03 1.01
C VAL A 58 3.61 0.88 0.42
N MET A 59 3.18 1.01 -0.85
CA MET A 59 2.35 -0.01 -1.48
C MET A 59 3.05 -1.36 -1.59
N PRO A 60 4.32 -1.45 -1.99
CA PRO A 60 4.97 -2.75 -2.03
C PRO A 60 5.40 -3.33 -0.67
N GLU A 61 5.71 -2.49 0.32
CA GLU A 61 6.14 -2.96 1.63
C GLU A 61 4.95 -3.39 2.51
N SER A 62 3.87 -2.59 2.54
CA SER A 62 2.74 -2.80 3.46
C SER A 62 1.37 -2.89 2.79
N SER A 63 1.29 -2.70 1.46
CA SER A 63 0.02 -2.54 0.75
C SER A 63 -0.84 -1.36 1.24
N GLY A 64 -0.20 -0.35 1.84
CA GLY A 64 -0.91 0.81 2.43
C GLY A 64 -1.45 0.56 3.84
N ASN A 65 -1.15 -0.59 4.46
CA ASN A 65 -1.63 -0.91 5.80
C ASN A 65 -0.68 -0.33 6.87
N PRO A 66 -1.12 0.63 7.71
CA PRO A 66 -0.30 1.21 8.77
C PRO A 66 -0.12 0.27 9.97
N ASP A 67 -0.90 -0.80 10.05
CA ASP A 67 -0.83 -1.83 11.09
C ASP A 67 -0.19 -3.13 10.55
N ALA A 68 0.45 -3.08 9.37
CA ALA A 68 1.14 -4.24 8.82
C ALA A 68 2.18 -4.76 9.81
N VAL A 69 2.26 -6.09 9.96
CA VAL A 69 3.29 -6.77 10.75
C VAL A 69 3.71 -8.02 9.99
N ASN A 70 5.01 -8.18 9.76
CA ASN A 70 5.53 -9.43 9.18
C ASN A 70 6.09 -10.37 10.26
N GLU A 71 6.34 -11.62 9.86
CA GLU A 71 6.87 -12.69 10.73
C GLU A 71 8.24 -12.35 11.35
N LEU A 72 9.00 -11.43 10.74
CA LEU A 72 10.30 -10.95 11.21
C LEU A 72 10.21 -9.75 12.17
N GLY A 73 8.98 -9.32 12.48
CA GLY A 73 8.67 -8.26 13.43
C GLY A 73 8.78 -6.83 12.88
N TYR A 74 8.90 -6.66 11.56
CA TYR A 74 8.81 -5.34 10.91
C TYR A 74 7.37 -4.88 10.80
N ARG A 75 7.16 -3.57 10.96
CA ARG A 75 5.84 -2.99 11.17
C ARG A 75 5.57 -1.73 10.37
N GLY A 76 4.28 -1.49 10.12
CA GLY A 76 3.74 -0.25 9.57
C GLY A 76 3.99 -0.05 8.07
N LEU A 77 3.65 1.14 7.59
CA LEU A 77 3.73 1.58 6.19
C LEU A 77 5.12 1.36 5.59
N GLY A 78 6.14 1.58 6.41
CA GLY A 78 7.53 1.42 6.03
C GLY A 78 8.12 0.05 6.35
N GLN A 79 7.37 -0.92 6.87
CA GLN A 79 7.90 -2.21 7.32
C GLN A 79 9.26 -2.06 8.03
N THR A 80 9.27 -1.35 9.16
CA THR A 80 10.49 -0.98 9.89
C THR A 80 10.55 -1.63 11.28
N LYS A 81 11.73 -1.60 11.91
CA LYS A 81 11.91 -1.87 13.36
C LYS A 81 12.12 -0.60 14.18
N GLU A 82 12.15 0.55 13.53
CA GLU A 82 12.21 1.84 14.21
C GLU A 82 10.92 2.13 14.97
N ALA A 83 11.02 2.93 16.04
CA ALA A 83 9.90 3.21 16.94
C ALA A 83 8.70 3.88 16.23
N TRP A 84 8.96 4.64 15.16
CA TRP A 84 7.91 5.29 14.37
C TRP A 84 7.01 4.28 13.65
N GLY A 85 7.45 3.04 13.41
CA GLY A 85 6.68 2.01 12.69
C GLY A 85 5.42 1.51 13.40
N THR A 86 5.20 1.89 14.66
CA THR A 86 3.97 1.61 15.41
C THR A 86 3.16 2.85 15.74
N GLY A 87 3.54 4.01 15.20
CA GLY A 87 2.80 5.26 15.40
C GLY A 87 1.58 5.37 14.48
N SER A 88 0.90 6.51 14.57
CA SER A 88 -0.10 6.96 13.59
C SER A 88 0.46 7.03 12.16
N VAL A 89 -0.41 7.11 11.14
CA VAL A 89 0.00 7.31 9.74
C VAL A 89 0.89 8.56 9.61
N THR A 90 0.53 9.65 10.30
CA THR A 90 1.35 10.86 10.36
C THR A 90 2.76 10.61 10.94
N GLU A 91 2.88 9.89 12.05
CA GLU A 91 4.18 9.57 12.67
C GLU A 91 5.01 8.66 11.78
N GLN A 92 4.38 7.64 11.20
CA GLN A 92 5.02 6.73 10.26
C GLN A 92 5.53 7.50 9.03
N THR A 93 4.72 8.39 8.45
CA THR A 93 5.10 9.19 7.28
C THR A 93 6.32 10.06 7.58
N LYS A 94 6.33 10.76 8.71
CA LYS A 94 7.46 11.61 9.12
C LYS A 94 8.72 10.78 9.36
N GLY A 95 8.57 9.63 10.04
CA GLY A 95 9.66 8.69 10.26
C GLY A 95 10.22 8.15 8.94
N MET A 96 9.36 7.83 7.97
CA MET A 96 9.77 7.38 6.65
C MET A 96 10.56 8.44 5.87
N ILE A 97 10.12 9.70 5.90
CA ILE A 97 10.80 10.82 5.22
C ILE A 97 12.17 11.05 5.85
N GLN A 98 12.23 11.15 7.18
CA GLN A 98 13.50 11.33 7.90
C GLN A 98 14.46 10.17 7.64
N TYR A 99 13.97 8.93 7.70
CA TYR A 99 14.77 7.75 7.43
C TYR A 99 15.31 7.74 5.99
N ALA A 100 14.49 8.18 5.02
CA ALA A 100 14.93 8.31 3.63
C ALA A 100 16.07 9.33 3.48
N GLU A 101 15.95 10.49 4.13
CA GLU A 101 16.99 11.52 4.15
C GLU A 101 18.27 11.06 4.85
N GLU A 102 18.17 10.43 6.02
CA GLU A 102 19.33 10.03 6.82
C GLU A 102 20.08 8.84 6.22
N ARG A 103 19.35 7.83 5.72
CA ARG A 103 19.96 6.58 5.22
C ARG A 103 20.34 6.65 3.75
N TYR A 104 19.50 7.27 2.92
CA TYR A 104 19.66 7.28 1.47
C TYR A 104 20.07 8.65 0.92
N GLY A 105 19.98 9.71 1.74
CA GLY A 105 20.28 11.09 1.33
C GLY A 105 19.09 11.83 0.72
N SER A 106 18.06 11.11 0.25
CA SER A 106 16.81 11.67 -0.27
C SER A 106 15.74 10.60 -0.44
N ILE A 107 14.48 11.02 -0.61
CA ILE A 107 13.37 10.14 -1.00
C ILE A 107 13.64 9.46 -2.35
N ASP A 108 14.15 10.20 -3.33
CA ASP A 108 14.43 9.66 -4.67
C ASP A 108 15.48 8.55 -4.60
N ALA A 109 16.56 8.75 -3.83
CA ALA A 109 17.59 7.73 -3.62
C ALA A 109 17.05 6.49 -2.90
N ALA A 110 16.13 6.66 -1.93
CA ALA A 110 15.46 5.54 -1.27
C ALA A 110 14.60 4.73 -2.25
N ILE A 111 13.87 5.40 -3.15
CA ILE A 111 13.06 4.76 -4.19
C ILE A 111 13.94 3.98 -5.17
N GLU A 112 15.05 4.58 -5.63
CA GLU A 112 16.02 3.91 -6.50
C GLU A 112 16.62 2.68 -5.83
N PHE A 113 17.00 2.81 -4.56
CA PHE A 113 17.51 1.70 -3.76
C PHE A 113 16.51 0.57 -3.67
N ARG A 114 15.25 0.86 -3.33
CA ARG A 114 14.18 -0.14 -3.23
C ARG A 114 13.91 -0.81 -4.57
N ALA A 115 13.87 -0.06 -5.65
CA ALA A 115 13.69 -0.60 -6.99
C ALA A 115 14.81 -1.57 -7.39
N ALA A 116 16.04 -1.32 -6.95
CA ALA A 116 17.20 -2.17 -7.23
C ALA A 116 17.30 -3.40 -6.30
N ASN A 117 16.87 -3.28 -5.05
CA ASN A 117 17.13 -4.28 -4.01
C ASN A 117 15.91 -5.08 -3.57
N GLY A 118 14.70 -4.57 -3.83
CA GLY A 118 13.45 -5.19 -3.37
C GLY A 118 13.15 -5.01 -1.89
N TRP A 119 13.91 -4.15 -1.20
CA TRP A 119 13.72 -3.73 0.19
C TRP A 119 14.19 -2.27 0.34
N TRP A 120 13.75 -1.59 1.39
CA TRP A 120 14.14 -0.20 1.69
C TRP A 120 14.51 0.00 3.16
#